data_AF-A0A0K8R5D1-F1
#
_entry.id   AF-A0A0K8R5D1-F1
#
_cell.length_a   1.000
_cell.length_b   1.000
_cell.length_c   1.000
_cell.angle_alpha   90.00
_cell.angle_beta   90.00
_cell.angle_gamma   90.00
#
_symmetry.space_group_name_H-M   'P 1'
#
loop_
_entity.id
_entity.type
_entity.pdbx_description
1 polymer ?
#
loop_
_entity_poly.entity_id
_entity_poly.type
_entity_poly.pdbx_seq_one_letter_code
_entity_poly.pdbx_strand_id
1 'polypeptide(L)'
;MKLLLIAVVICIHTPGFLTTAKPRCEPLYKGGYGGPGGANVQEGWTFNKQTNHCQNVMYRSRCPPRHNCFLTEEQCKENCDPLELEWLKQINFS
;
A
#
# COMPACT_ATOMS: atom_id res chain seq x y z
N MET A 1 -27.73 -43.76 12.79
CA MET A 1 -28.28 -42.72 11.88
C MET A 1 -28.32 -41.42 12.68
N LYS A 2 -27.80 -40.27 12.26
CA LYS A 2 -27.14 -39.87 11.03
C LYS A 2 -26.37 -38.56 11.34
N LEU A 3 -25.04 -38.61 11.25
CA LEU A 3 -24.08 -37.51 11.39
C LEU A 3 -24.28 -36.47 10.26
N LEU A 4 -25.36 -35.70 10.28
CA LEU A 4 -25.66 -34.72 9.21
C LEU A 4 -25.56 -33.25 9.64
N LEU A 5 -25.33 -32.95 10.91
CA LEU A 5 -25.25 -31.56 11.36
C LEU A 5 -23.85 -30.93 11.24
N ILE A 6 -22.86 -31.69 10.78
CA ILE A 6 -21.49 -31.16 10.57
C ILE A 6 -21.34 -30.55 9.15
N ALA A 7 -22.29 -30.82 8.24
CA ALA A 7 -22.19 -30.35 6.85
C ALA A 7 -22.59 -28.87 6.63
N VAL A 8 -23.17 -28.19 7.63
CA VAL A 8 -23.66 -26.79 7.49
C VAL A 8 -22.66 -25.77 8.05
N VAL A 9 -21.40 -26.15 8.30
CA VAL A 9 -20.38 -25.23 8.86
C VAL A 9 -19.09 -25.21 8.02
N ILE A 10 -19.11 -25.70 6.77
CA ILE A 10 -17.88 -25.81 5.95
C ILE A 10 -17.98 -25.07 4.62
N CYS A 11 -19.01 -24.23 4.39
CA CYS A 11 -19.17 -23.55 3.10
C CYS A 11 -19.11 -22.02 3.14
N ILE A 12 -18.74 -21.40 4.26
CA ILE A 12 -18.50 -19.94 4.34
C ILE A 12 -17.07 -19.59 4.79
N HIS A 13 -16.16 -20.55 4.71
CA HIS A 13 -14.73 -20.34 4.93
C HIS A 13 -13.95 -20.36 3.61
N THR A 14 -14.49 -19.71 2.58
CA THR A 14 -13.58 -18.94 1.74
C THR A 14 -13.47 -17.57 2.40
N PRO A 15 -12.55 -17.35 3.37
CA PRO A 15 -11.95 -16.05 3.39
C PRO A 15 -11.28 -15.96 2.02
N GLY A 16 -12.01 -15.40 1.05
CA GLY A 16 -11.40 -14.65 -0.02
C GLY A 16 -10.65 -13.54 0.69
N PHE A 17 -9.52 -13.91 1.28
CA PHE A 17 -8.50 -13.05 1.81
C PHE A 17 -8.02 -12.34 0.58
N LEU A 18 -8.69 -11.21 0.29
CA LEU A 18 -8.29 -10.24 -0.70
C LEU A 18 -6.83 -10.01 -0.40
N THR A 19 -5.95 -10.62 -1.21
CA THR A 19 -4.52 -10.44 -1.07
C THR A 19 -4.28 -9.01 -1.52
N THR A 20 -4.47 -8.06 -0.60
CA THR A 20 -4.06 -6.68 -0.81
C THR A 20 -2.58 -6.78 -1.10
N ALA A 21 -2.22 -6.50 -2.36
CA ALA A 21 -0.84 -6.57 -2.80
C ALA A 21 -0.02 -5.70 -1.85
N LYS A 22 0.94 -6.32 -1.15
CA LYS A 22 1.76 -5.65 -0.15
C LYS A 22 2.39 -4.39 -0.78
N PRO A 23 2.36 -3.23 -0.10
CA PRO A 23 3.05 -2.03 -0.56
C PRO A 23 4.53 -2.36 -0.83
N ARG A 24 5.11 -1.68 -1.82
CA ARG A 24 6.56 -1.72 -2.07
C ARG A 24 7.14 -0.35 -1.76
N CYS A 25 8.27 -0.34 -1.07
CA CYS A 25 9.04 0.87 -0.77
C CYS A 25 10.27 1.01 -1.68
N GLU A 26 10.48 0.03 -2.56
CA GLU A 26 11.55 -0.01 -3.56
C GLU A 26 11.01 -0.65 -4.86
N PRO A 27 11.48 -0.22 -6.04
CA PRO A 27 12.39 0.92 -6.25
C PRO A 27 11.71 2.28 -6.00
N LEU A 28 12.50 3.37 -6.02
CA LEU A 28 11.97 4.73 -6.01
C LEU A 28 10.96 4.90 -7.15
N TYR A 29 9.78 5.45 -6.86
CA TYR A 29 8.81 5.75 -7.91
C TYR A 29 9.33 6.86 -8.80
N LYS A 30 9.40 6.60 -10.11
CA LYS A 30 10.00 7.51 -11.10
C LYS A 30 9.09 8.66 -11.53
N GLY A 31 7.93 8.80 -10.90
CA GLY A 31 6.92 9.79 -11.27
C GLY A 31 6.14 9.41 -12.53
N GLY A 32 5.01 10.07 -12.70
CA GLY A 32 4.27 10.16 -13.96
C GLY A 32 4.62 11.46 -14.68
N TYR A 33 4.80 11.38 -15.99
CA TYR A 33 5.03 12.54 -16.84
C TYR A 33 3.71 13.04 -17.45
N GLY A 34 3.62 14.35 -17.68
CA GLY A 34 2.56 14.94 -18.50
C GLY A 34 2.59 14.33 -19.90
N GLY A 35 1.44 13.85 -20.36
CA GLY A 35 1.30 13.27 -21.70
C GLY A 35 1.30 14.34 -22.80
N PRO A 36 1.31 13.93 -24.08
CA PRO A 36 1.12 14.85 -25.21
C PRO A 36 -0.11 15.75 -24.99
N GLY A 37 0.03 17.06 -25.17
CA GLY A 37 -1.04 18.04 -24.93
C GLY A 37 -1.15 18.55 -23.49
N GLY A 38 -0.15 18.31 -22.63
CA GLY A 38 -0.13 18.86 -21.26
C GLY A 38 -1.06 18.12 -20.31
N ALA A 39 -1.21 16.80 -20.49
CA ALA A 39 -2.11 16.03 -19.63
C ALA A 39 -1.71 16.20 -18.15
N ASN A 40 -2.71 16.55 -17.33
CA ASN A 40 -2.50 16.88 -15.92
C ASN A 40 -1.84 15.74 -15.15
N VAL A 41 -0.98 16.12 -14.22
CA VAL A 41 -0.42 15.24 -13.18
C VAL A 41 -1.00 15.66 -11.83
N GLN A 42 -0.96 14.73 -10.89
CA GLN A 42 -1.38 14.92 -9.52
C GLN A 42 -0.18 14.72 -8.60
N GLU A 43 -0.20 15.40 -7.46
CA GLU A 43 0.79 15.28 -6.40
C GLU A 43 0.56 14.02 -5.58
N GLY A 44 1.63 13.34 -5.21
CA GLY A 44 1.62 12.17 -4.34
C GLY A 44 2.99 11.97 -3.66
N TRP A 45 3.18 10.80 -3.06
CA TRP A 45 4.32 10.52 -2.18
C TRP A 45 5.00 9.20 -2.52
N THR A 46 6.32 9.16 -2.38
CA THR A 46 7.14 7.96 -2.56
C THR A 46 8.17 7.85 -1.45
N PHE A 47 8.51 6.63 -1.04
CA PHE A 47 9.61 6.42 -0.12
C PHE A 47 10.94 6.40 -0.88
N ASN A 48 11.88 7.24 -0.44
CA ASN A 48 13.23 7.27 -0.96
C ASN A 48 14.20 6.66 0.05
N LYS A 49 14.66 5.43 -0.21
CA LYS A 49 15.62 4.74 0.64
C LYS A 49 16.98 5.43 0.76
N GLN A 50 17.37 6.25 -0.22
CA GLN A 50 18.65 6.96 -0.15
C GLN A 50 18.62 8.07 0.89
N THR A 51 17.50 8.76 1.01
CA THR A 51 17.28 9.80 2.03
C THR A 51 16.59 9.26 3.28
N ASN A 52 16.08 8.03 3.22
CA ASN A 52 15.28 7.37 4.25
C ASN A 52 14.01 8.17 4.64
N HIS A 53 13.41 8.86 3.67
CA HIS A 53 12.22 9.69 3.89
C HIS A 53 11.19 9.55 2.76
N CYS A 54 9.94 9.83 3.10
CA CYS A 54 8.89 10.07 2.12
C CYS A 54 9.10 11.44 1.46
N GLN A 55 9.03 11.48 0.14
CA GLN A 55 9.20 12.71 -0.65
C GLN A 55 8.10 12.83 -1.69
N ASN A 56 7.88 14.06 -2.13
CA ASN A 56 6.86 14.38 -3.11
C ASN A 56 7.19 13.85 -4.52
N VAL A 57 6.18 13.38 -5.23
CA VAL A 57 6.26 12.94 -6.62
C VAL A 57 5.00 13.31 -7.38
N MET A 58 5.12 13.42 -8.70
CA MET A 58 3.97 13.57 -9.58
C MET A 58 3.53 12.19 -10.07
N TYR A 59 2.23 11.93 -10.18
CA TYR A 59 1.67 10.75 -10.84
C TYR A 59 0.59 11.18 -11.86
N ARG A 60 0.32 10.33 -12.85
CA ARG A 60 -0.64 10.67 -13.91
C ARG A 60 -2.08 10.33 -13.52
N SER A 61 -2.44 9.05 -13.57
CA SER A 61 -3.80 8.57 -13.35
C SER A 61 -3.95 7.65 -12.15
N ARG A 62 -2.91 6.87 -11.83
CA ARG A 62 -2.92 5.94 -10.70
C ARG A 62 -1.63 6.06 -9.92
N CYS A 63 -1.77 6.01 -8.60
CA CYS A 63 -0.68 6.00 -7.64
C CYS A 63 -0.81 4.75 -6.74
N PRO A 64 -0.50 3.56 -7.26
CA PRO A 64 -0.68 2.32 -6.53
C PRO A 64 0.48 2.05 -5.52
N PRO A 65 0.18 1.71 -4.24
CA PRO A 65 1.19 1.43 -3.22
C PRO A 65 2.19 0.32 -3.58
N ARG A 66 1.76 -0.67 -4.38
CA ARG A 66 2.64 -1.75 -4.89
C ARG A 66 3.78 -1.24 -5.79
N HIS A 67 3.72 0.01 -6.22
CA HIS A 67 4.73 0.69 -7.02
C HIS A 67 5.39 1.86 -6.28
N ASN A 68 5.34 1.88 -4.94
CA ASN A 68 5.94 2.93 -4.11
C ASN A 68 5.35 4.34 -4.39
N CYS A 69 4.05 4.38 -4.64
CA CYS A 69 3.30 5.62 -4.86
C CYS A 69 2.10 5.64 -3.91
N PHE A 70 2.00 6.70 -3.11
CA PHE A 70 0.98 6.92 -2.09
C PHE A 70 0.29 8.27 -2.30
N LEU A 71 -0.97 8.37 -1.88
CA LEU A 71 -1.75 9.60 -2.08
C LEU A 71 -1.44 10.66 -1.02
N THR A 72 -0.98 10.24 0.17
CA THR A 72 -0.60 11.15 1.26
C THR A 72 0.75 10.79 1.85
N GLU A 73 1.35 11.72 2.57
CA GLU A 73 2.63 11.50 3.26
C GLU A 73 2.48 10.43 4.34
N GLU A 74 1.39 10.47 5.11
CA GLU A 74 1.09 9.53 6.18
C GLU A 74 0.98 8.11 5.63
N GLN A 75 0.27 7.92 4.52
CA GLN A 75 0.22 6.62 3.85
C GLN A 75 1.61 6.14 3.44
N CYS A 76 2.47 7.02 2.94
CA CYS A 76 3.84 6.64 2.65
C CYS A 76 4.59 6.22 3.93
N LYS A 77 4.48 6.98 5.02
CA LYS A 77 5.17 6.72 6.28
C LYS A 77 4.71 5.41 6.94
N GLU A 78 3.40 5.23 7.12
CA GLU A 78 2.81 4.02 7.71
C GLU A 78 3.18 2.74 6.96
N ASN A 79 3.48 2.84 5.66
CA ASN A 79 3.82 1.68 4.84
C ASN A 79 5.34 1.46 4.69
N CYS A 80 6.15 2.52 4.80
CA CYS A 80 7.55 2.48 4.38
C CYS A 80 8.55 3.18 5.29
N ASP A 81 8.14 4.14 6.13
CA ASP A 81 9.05 4.83 7.03
C ASP A 81 9.45 3.89 8.20
N PRO A 82 10.75 3.59 8.38
CA PRO A 82 11.18 2.63 9.39
C PRO A 82 10.82 3.03 10.81
N LEU A 83 10.83 4.33 11.12
CA LEU A 83 10.52 4.84 12.44
C LEU A 83 9.02 4.65 12.69
N GLU A 84 8.17 5.12 11.78
CA GLU A 84 6.70 4.97 11.90
C GLU A 84 6.30 3.49 12.03
N LEU A 85 6.91 2.61 11.23
CA LEU A 85 6.68 1.17 11.29
C LEU A 85 7.11 0.56 12.64
N GLU A 86 8.14 1.08 13.29
CA GLU A 86 8.57 0.64 14.62
C GLU A 86 7.58 1.08 15.70
N TRP A 87 7.13 2.34 15.67
CA TRP A 87 6.08 2.86 16.56
C TRP A 87 4.77 2.08 16.41
N LEU A 88 4.32 1.83 15.18
CA LEU A 88 3.11 1.06 14.91
C LEU A 88 3.21 -0.37 15.45
N LYS A 89 4.38 -1.02 15.36
CA LYS A 89 4.58 -2.33 15.99
C LYS A 89 4.41 -2.23 17.50
N GLN A 90 5.04 -1.25 18.16
CA GLN A 90 4.95 -1.12 19.62
C GLN A 90 3.52 -0.89 20.12
N ILE A 91 2.74 -0.07 19.41
CA ILE A 91 1.31 0.16 19.72
C ILE A 91 0.49 -1.12 19.55
N ASN A 92 0.70 -1.87 18.47
CA ASN A 92 -0.06 -3.10 18.20
C ASN A 92 0.31 -4.28 19.11
N PHE A 93 1.42 -4.19 19.85
CA PHE A 93 1.85 -5.20 20.82
C PHE A 93 1.70 -4.75 22.29
N SER A 94 1.16 -3.55 22.53
CA SER A 94 0.82 -3.03 23.88
C SER A 94 -0.68 -3.11 24.13
#